data_AF-A0A6J6BD34-F1
#
_entry.id   AF-A0A6J6BD34-F1
#
_cell.length_a   1.000
_cell.length_b   1.000
_cell.length_c   1.000
_cell.angle_alpha   90.00
_cell.angle_beta   90.00
_cell.angle_gamma   90.00
#
_symmetry.space_group_name_H-M   'P 1'
#
loop_
_entity.id
_entity.type
_entity.pdbx_description
1 polymer ?
#
loop_
_entity_poly.entity_id
_entity_poly.type
_entity_poly.pdbx_seq_one_letter_code
_entity_poly.pdbx_strand_id
1 'polypeptide(L)' 'MTFDGDIKSLDKEATYAIYCHSGRRSVIAVNKLKDAGFKKLFNLTNGIQDWQGAGLPLVTN' A
#
# COMPACT_ATOMS: atom_id res chain seq x y z
N MET A 1 -15.47 -4.61 10.69
CA MET A 1 -14.10 -4.69 10.14
C MET A 1 -13.66 -3.27 9.82
N THR A 2 -12.50 -2.84 10.32
CA THR A 2 -11.95 -1.50 10.11
C THR A 2 -10.48 -1.63 9.77
N PHE A 3 -9.97 -0.80 8.87
CA PHE A 3 -8.56 -0.83 8.46
C PHE A 3 -7.61 -0.82 9.66
N ASP A 4 -7.86 0.05 10.65
CA ASP A 4 -7.02 0.18 11.85
C ASP A 4 -7.10 -1.07 12.76
N GLY A 5 -8.19 -1.84 12.69
CA GLY A 5 -8.29 -3.14 13.36
C GLY A 5 -7.51 -4.21 12.63
N ASP A 6 -7.65 -4.27 11.31
CA ASP A 6 -7.10 -5.34 10.47
C ASP A 6 -5.57 -5.32 10.45
N ILE A 7 -4.96 -4.13 10.40
CA ILE A 7 -3.49 -3.97 10.37
C ILE A 7 -2.81 -4.43 11.66
N LYS A 8 -3.53 -4.60 12.78
CA LYS A 8 -2.92 -5.08 14.04
C LYS A 8 -2.42 -6.51 13.97
N SER A 9 -2.96 -7.30 13.04
CA SER A 9 -2.57 -8.70 12.83
C SER A 9 -1.30 -8.87 11.98
N LEU A 10 -0.81 -7.79 11.37
CA LEU A 10 0.33 -7.82 10.45
C LEU A 10 1.66 -7.64 11.20
N ASP A 11 2.73 -8.21 10.66
CA ASP A 11 4.09 -8.05 11.19
C ASP A 11 4.62 -6.63 10.90
N LYS A 12 5.05 -5.90 11.93
CA LYS A 12 5.54 -4.52 11.80
C LYS A 12 6.97 -4.42 11.22
N GLU A 13 7.74 -5.51 11.26
CA GLU A 13 9.11 -5.56 10.77
C GLU A 13 9.22 -6.01 9.30
N ALA A 14 8.14 -6.57 8.75
CA ALA A 14 8.03 -6.96 7.36
C ALA A 14 8.02 -5.74 6.41
N THR A 15 8.37 -5.99 5.16
CA THR A 15 8.37 -4.99 4.10
C THR A 15 7.06 -5.00 3.34
N TYR A 16 6.39 -3.84 3.27
CA TYR A 16 5.11 -3.68 2.60
C TYR A 16 5.25 -2.74 1.40
N ALA A 17 4.89 -3.24 0.23
CA ALA A 17 4.61 -2.42 -0.95
C ALA A 17 3.11 -2.16 -1.02
N ILE A 18 2.72 -0.89 -1.02
CA ILE A 18 1.33 -0.44 -0.89
C ILE A 18 0.97 0.36 -2.13
N TYR A 19 -0.17 0.03 -2.72
CA TYR A 19 -0.68 0.71 -3.89
C TYR A 19 -2.20 0.82 -3.83
N CYS A 20 -2.76 1.69 -4.66
CA CYS A 20 -4.19 1.74 -4.95
C CYS A 20 -4.36 2.07 -6.43
N HIS A 21 -5.56 2.47 -6.85
CA HIS A 21 -5.81 2.83 -8.25
C HIS A 21 -4.95 4.03 -8.72
N SER A 22 -5.00 5.16 -8.00
CA SER A 22 -4.43 6.46 -8.42
C SER A 22 -3.53 7.11 -7.35
N GLY A 23 -3.00 6.34 -6.41
CA GLY A 23 -2.10 6.81 -5.34
C GLY A 23 -2.76 7.44 -4.11
N ARG A 24 -3.91 8.12 -4.22
CA ARG A 24 -4.51 8.87 -3.08
C ARG A 24 -4.78 8.01 -1.84
N ARG A 25 -5.35 6.81 -2.01
CA ARG A 25 -5.72 5.92 -0.88
C ARG A 25 -4.50 5.25 -0.25
N SER A 26 -3.51 4.89 -1.06
CA SER A 26 -2.30 4.24 -0.58
C SER A 26 -1.46 5.19 0.28
N VAL A 27 -1.43 6.49 -0.04
CA VAL A 27 -0.79 7.50 0.84
C VAL A 27 -1.45 7.55 2.23
N ILE A 28 -2.79 7.52 2.29
CA ILE A 28 -3.53 7.50 3.56
C ILE A 28 -3.21 6.22 4.35
N ALA A 29 -3.18 5.07 3.67
CA ALA A 29 -2.86 3.79 4.29
C ALA A 29 -1.42 3.74 4.82
N VAL A 30 -0.45 4.26 4.07
CA VAL A 30 0.97 4.35 4.48
C VAL A 30 1.11 5.20 5.73
N ASN A 31 0.43 6.34 5.82
CA ASN A 31 0.47 7.19 7.00
C ASN A 31 -0.09 6.45 8.23
N LYS A 32 -1.24 5.78 8.09
CA LYS A 32 -1.83 4.98 9.18
C LYS A 32 -0.91 3.83 9.63
N LEU A 33 -0.28 3.13 8.69
CA LEU A 33 0.69 2.07 9.00
C LEU A 33 1.93 2.64 9.70
N LYS A 34 2.43 3.79 9.25
CA LYS A 34 3.55 4.47 9.90
C LYS A 34 3.20 4.86 11.34
N ASP A 35 2.03 5.44 11.55
CA ASP A 35 1.52 5.81 12.89
C ASP A 35 1.33 4.58 13.80
N ALA A 36 0.99 3.43 13.21
CA ALA A 36 0.89 2.15 13.92
C ALA A 36 2.24 1.46 14.20
N GLY A 37 3.36 2.03 13.72
CA GLY A 37 4.72 1.58 14.00
C GLY A 37 5.33 0.61 12.98
N PHE A 38 4.79 0.53 11.77
CA PHE A 38 5.40 -0.26 10.69
C PHE A 38 6.65 0.43 10.16
N LYS A 39 7.72 -0.35 9.94
CA LYS A 39 9.05 0.23 9.69
C LYS A 39 9.44 0.35 8.22
N LYS A 40 8.97 -0.58 7.38
CA LYS A 40 9.43 -0.73 5.98
C LYS A 40 8.25 -0.60 5.03
N LEU A 41 7.92 0.63 4.66
CA LEU A 41 6.76 0.95 3.84
C LEU A 41 7.21 1.60 2.52
N PHE A 42 6.75 1.03 1.40
CA PHE A 42 6.98 1.56 0.06
C PHE A 42 5.63 1.84 -0.60
N ASN A 43 5.44 3.07 -1.09
CA ASN A 43 4.22 3.46 -1.80
C ASN A 43 4.48 3.47 -3.30
N LEU A 44 3.63 2.82 -4.07
CA LEU A 44 3.58 3.02 -5.51
C LEU A 44 2.93 4.37 -5.81
N THR A 45 3.75 5.37 -6.10
CA THR A 45 3.31 6.72 -6.49
C THR A 45 2.39 6.63 -7.70
N ASN A 46 1.31 7.42 -7.71
CA ASN A 46 0.24 7.41 -8.72
C ASN A 46 -0.52 6.08 -8.89
N GLY A 47 -0.20 5.06 -8.11
CA GLY A 47 -0.95 3.80 -8.05
C GLY A 47 -0.73 2.90 -9.27
N ILE A 48 -1.65 1.95 -9.45
CA ILE A 48 -1.56 0.93 -10.50
C ILE A 48 -1.71 1.51 -11.91
N GLN A 49 -2.27 2.72 -12.06
CA GLN A 49 -2.38 3.40 -13.34
C GLN A 49 -1.01 3.67 -13.98
N ASP A 50 -0.04 4.13 -13.20
CA ASP A 50 1.32 4.37 -13.71
C ASP A 50 2.05 3.05 -14.00
N TRP A 51 1.82 2.02 -13.18
CA TRP A 51 2.35 0.67 -13.45
C TRP A 51 1.84 0.14 -14.79
N GLN A 52 0.53 0.29 -15.04
CA GLN A 52 -0.08 -0.08 -16.31
C GLN A 52 0.44 0.80 -17.47
N GLY A 53 0.56 2.10 -17.26
CA GLY A 53 1.07 3.05 -18.25
C GLY A 53 2.53 2.79 -18.64
N ALA A 54 3.33 2.24 -17.73
CA ALA A 54 4.68 1.78 -17.99
C ALA A 54 4.75 0.43 -18.73
N GLY A 55 3.61 -0.20 -19.04
CA GLY A 55 3.54 -1.50 -19.72
C GLY A 55 4.02 -2.67 -18.87
N LEU A 56 4.02 -2.52 -17.54
CA LEU A 56 4.46 -3.57 -16.63
C LEU A 56 3.39 -4.67 -16.49
N PRO A 57 3.78 -5.92 -16.17
CA PRO A 57 2.84 -7.03 -16.10
C PRO A 57 1.72 -6.81 -15.10
N LEU A 58 0.51 -7.18 -15.50
CA LEU A 58 -0.68 -7.19 -14.65
C LEU A 58 -1.30 -8.59 -14.70
N VAL A 59 -1.84 -9.02 -13.56
CA VAL A 59 -2.69 -10.21 -13.49
C VAL A 59 -4.13 -9.72 -13.40
N THR A 60 -4.98 -10.18 -14.31
CA THR A 60 -6.41 -9.92 -14.32
C THR A 60 -7.15 -11.23 -14.03
N ASN A 61 -8.18 -11.17 -13.18
CA ASN A 61 -9.09 -12.29 -12.95
C ASN A 61 -10.22 -12.33 -13.96
#